data_AF-A0A3B8N3N0-F1
#
_entry.id   AF-A0A3B8N3N0-F1
#
_cell.length_a   1.000
_cell.length_b   1.000
_cell.length_c   1.000
_cell.angle_alpha   90.00
_cell.angle_beta   90.00
_cell.angle_gamma   90.00
#
_symmetry.space_group_name_H-M   'P 1'
#
loop_
_entity.id
_entity.type
_entity.pdbx_description
1 polymer ?
#
loop_
_entity_poly.entity_id
_entity_poly.type
_entity_poly.pdbx_seq_one_letter_code
_entity_poly.pdbx_strand_id
1 'polypeptide(L)'
;MKTIFLVSNKPFTGRNVLALGLALNLKEKGSKVGYMKLIGKVPVKVGDKILDEEAMFIHKVLELEDPVEWSCPFVFTYDVQYKLFEGEDISVDQQIREVIKKQAELKDYLFVVGGDNIFEGYSLGIDSFHLIKELKGKGLIVQLWDGETSVDDILGIKELLGENFAGAVINKVPVEEYPYVKEKVVPYLEGKGIEVLGVFK
;
A
#
# COMPACT_ATOMS: atom_id res chain seq x y z
N MET A 1 -3.79 15.99 -6.26
CA MET A 1 -3.80 14.74 -5.49
C MET A 1 -2.47 14.50 -4.80
N LYS A 2 -2.47 14.07 -3.53
CA LYS A 2 -1.31 13.51 -2.81
C LYS A 2 -1.45 11.98 -2.79
N THR A 3 -0.38 11.25 -3.10
CA THR A 3 -0.40 9.78 -3.11
C THR A 3 0.42 9.22 -1.97
N ILE A 4 -0.22 8.41 -1.12
CA ILE A 4 0.39 7.74 0.02
C ILE A 4 0.43 6.25 -0.27
N PHE A 5 1.64 5.71 -0.34
CA PHE A 5 1.86 4.27 -0.52
C PHE A 5 2.05 3.61 0.84
N LEU A 6 1.23 2.61 1.14
CA LEU A 6 1.42 1.74 2.30
C LEU A 6 2.24 0.53 1.85
N VAL A 7 3.50 0.51 2.29
CA VAL A 7 4.48 -0.52 1.90
C VAL A 7 4.90 -1.33 3.12
N SER A 8 5.44 -2.52 2.86
CA SER A 8 6.09 -3.36 3.85
C SER A 8 7.09 -4.26 3.12
N ASN A 9 7.89 -5.01 3.86
CA ASN A 9 8.66 -6.13 3.33
C ASN A 9 8.02 -7.49 3.68
N LYS A 10 6.85 -7.50 4.33
CA LYS A 10 6.10 -8.70 4.71
C LYS A 10 4.61 -8.59 4.33
N PRO A 11 3.95 -9.73 4.01
CA PRO A 11 2.50 -9.76 3.85
C PRO A 11 1.77 -9.59 5.19
N PHE A 12 0.46 -9.35 5.13
CA PHE A 12 -0.45 -9.37 6.30
C PHE A 12 -0.10 -8.40 7.45
N THR A 13 0.60 -7.30 7.17
CA THR A 13 0.97 -6.29 8.18
C THR A 13 -0.14 -5.30 8.55
N GLY A 14 -1.32 -5.42 7.94
CA GLY A 14 -2.47 -4.55 8.23
C GLY A 14 -2.55 -3.27 7.37
N ARG A 15 -1.83 -3.22 6.26
CA ARG A 15 -1.83 -2.07 5.33
C ARG A 15 -3.21 -1.68 4.83
N ASN A 16 -4.02 -2.64 4.38
CA ASN A 16 -5.38 -2.35 3.90
C ASN A 16 -6.26 -1.71 4.97
N VAL A 17 -6.21 -2.21 6.21
CA VAL A 17 -6.96 -1.67 7.34
C VAL A 17 -6.47 -0.27 7.72
N LEU A 18 -5.15 -0.05 7.75
CA LEU A 18 -4.59 1.27 8.02
C LEU A 18 -4.96 2.28 6.93
N ALA A 19 -4.87 1.88 5.65
CA ALA A 19 -5.30 2.70 4.52
C ALA A 19 -6.78 3.09 4.63
N LEU A 20 -7.64 2.12 4.96
CA LEU A 20 -9.06 2.35 5.18
C LEU A 20 -9.31 3.35 6.33
N GLY A 21 -8.65 3.17 7.48
CA GLY A 21 -8.80 4.07 8.62
C GLY A 21 -8.34 5.50 8.32
N LEU A 22 -7.21 5.65 7.63
CA LEU A 22 -6.71 6.96 7.18
C LEU A 22 -7.65 7.62 6.17
N ALA A 23 -8.15 6.85 5.21
CA ALA A 23 -9.09 7.33 4.20
C ALA A 23 -10.42 7.77 4.83
N LEU A 24 -11.00 6.98 5.74
CA LEU A 24 -12.21 7.35 6.48
C LEU A 24 -12.01 8.63 7.28
N ASN A 25 -10.89 8.76 8.01
CA ASN A 25 -10.62 9.95 8.81
C ASN A 25 -10.50 11.22 7.95
N LEU A 26 -9.86 11.13 6.77
CA LEU A 26 -9.76 12.27 5.86
C LEU A 26 -11.09 12.58 5.15
N LYS A 27 -11.89 11.55 4.83
CA LYS A 27 -13.25 11.71 4.29
C LYS A 27 -14.16 12.43 5.28
N GLU A 28 -14.14 12.05 6.55
CA GLU A 28 -14.87 12.75 7.63
C GLU A 28 -14.47 14.22 7.77
N LYS A 29 -13.21 14.55 7.45
CA LYS A 29 -12.68 15.92 7.40
C LYS A 29 -12.97 16.65 6.08
N GLY A 30 -13.79 16.06 5.20
CA GLY A 30 -14.24 16.66 3.94
C GLY A 30 -13.28 16.51 2.76
N SER A 31 -12.23 15.69 2.87
CA SER A 31 -11.33 15.44 1.74
C SER A 31 -11.90 14.39 0.78
N LYS A 32 -11.65 14.55 -0.53
CA LYS A 32 -11.95 13.52 -1.51
C LYS A 32 -10.85 12.46 -1.50
N VAL A 33 -11.19 11.24 -1.10
CA VAL A 33 -10.23 10.14 -0.97
C VAL A 33 -10.45 9.07 -2.05
N GLY A 34 -9.35 8.48 -2.48
CA GLY A 34 -9.29 7.27 -3.30
C GLY A 34 -8.50 6.18 -2.58
N TYR A 35 -8.74 4.95 -2.98
CA TYR A 35 -8.03 3.77 -2.52
C TYR A 35 -7.68 2.92 -3.73
N MET A 36 -6.50 2.31 -3.73
CA MET A 36 -6.04 1.39 -4.77
C MET A 36 -5.18 0.29 -4.16
N LYS A 37 -5.52 -0.96 -4.45
CA LYS A 37 -4.64 -2.11 -4.29
C LYS A 37 -3.99 -2.39 -5.64
N LEU A 38 -2.65 -2.42 -5.70
CA LEU A 38 -1.94 -2.58 -6.98
C LEU A 38 -2.11 -3.97 -7.58
N ILE A 39 -2.16 -5.00 -6.72
CA ILE A 39 -2.21 -6.41 -7.13
C ILE A 39 -3.30 -7.11 -6.33
N GLY A 40 -4.41 -7.39 -6.99
CA GLY A 40 -5.46 -8.26 -6.47
C GLY A 40 -5.00 -9.71 -6.42
N LYS A 41 -5.36 -10.41 -5.35
CA LYS A 41 -4.97 -11.81 -5.09
C LYS A 41 -6.16 -12.71 -4.75
N VAL A 42 -7.31 -12.13 -4.42
CA VAL A 42 -8.53 -12.86 -4.09
C VAL A 42 -9.57 -12.56 -5.18
N PRO A 43 -9.49 -13.25 -6.33
CA PRO A 43 -10.38 -12.98 -7.46
C PRO A 43 -11.82 -13.39 -7.13
N VAL A 44 -12.76 -12.48 -7.40
CA VAL A 44 -14.21 -12.73 -7.37
C VAL A 44 -14.82 -12.33 -8.70
N LYS A 45 -15.77 -13.15 -9.19
CA LYS A 45 -16.49 -12.89 -10.43
C LYS A 45 -17.78 -12.13 -10.15
N VAL A 46 -17.92 -10.93 -10.72
CA VAL A 46 -19.11 -10.09 -10.59
C VAL A 46 -19.58 -9.70 -11.99
N GLY A 47 -20.64 -10.35 -12.46
CA GLY A 47 -21.03 -10.29 -13.86
C GLY A 47 -19.91 -10.81 -14.76
N ASP A 48 -19.46 -9.97 -15.69
CA ASP A 48 -18.39 -10.29 -16.65
C ASP A 48 -16.99 -9.84 -16.18
N LYS A 49 -16.87 -9.36 -14.95
CA LYS A 49 -15.62 -8.79 -14.41
C LYS A 49 -15.00 -9.69 -13.36
N ILE A 50 -13.67 -9.67 -13.30
CA ILE A 50 -12.87 -10.26 -12.24
C ILE A 50 -12.35 -9.11 -11.38
N LEU A 51 -12.73 -9.11 -10.10
CA LEU A 51 -12.37 -8.08 -9.12
C LEU A 51 -11.64 -8.73 -7.93
N ASP A 52 -10.98 -7.93 -7.09
CA ASP A 52 -10.42 -8.40 -5.82
C ASP A 52 -11.43 -8.17 -4.68
N GLU A 53 -11.73 -9.22 -3.92
CA GLU A 53 -12.75 -9.18 -2.85
C GLU A 53 -12.47 -8.11 -1.80
N GLU A 54 -11.22 -8.00 -1.35
CA GLU A 54 -10.82 -7.04 -0.32
C GLU A 54 -10.92 -5.60 -0.84
N ALA A 55 -10.48 -5.36 -2.07
CA ALA A 55 -10.61 -4.04 -2.69
C ALA A 55 -12.07 -3.64 -2.91
N MET A 56 -12.93 -4.57 -3.33
CA MET A 56 -14.37 -4.33 -3.45
C MET A 56 -15.01 -3.96 -2.09
N PHE A 57 -14.64 -4.68 -1.03
CA PHE A 57 -15.13 -4.39 0.30
C PHE A 57 -14.72 -2.98 0.75
N ILE A 58 -13.45 -2.62 0.59
CA ILE A 58 -12.94 -1.29 0.96
C ILE A 58 -13.61 -0.19 0.12
N HIS A 59 -13.78 -0.41 -1.18
CA HIS A 59 -14.49 0.50 -2.07
C HIS A 59 -15.90 0.80 -1.57
N LYS A 60 -16.63 -0.25 -1.16
CA LYS A 60 -17.99 -0.12 -0.60
C LYS A 60 -17.99 0.61 0.74
N VAL A 61 -17.07 0.30 1.66
CA VAL A 61 -16.99 0.96 2.98
C VAL A 61 -16.64 2.44 2.84
N LEU A 62 -15.79 2.79 1.88
CA LEU A 62 -15.46 4.18 1.58
C LEU A 62 -16.57 4.90 0.78
N GLU A 63 -17.61 4.19 0.34
CA GLU A 63 -18.69 4.70 -0.51
C GLU A 63 -18.13 5.48 -1.71
N LEU A 64 -17.15 4.91 -2.40
CA LEU A 64 -16.57 5.54 -3.58
C LEU A 64 -17.59 5.49 -4.73
N GLU A 65 -17.69 6.58 -5.49
CA GLU A 65 -18.61 6.71 -6.62
C GLU A 65 -17.95 6.41 -7.98
N ASP A 66 -16.62 6.29 -7.98
CA ASP A 66 -15.84 5.86 -9.15
C ASP A 66 -16.02 4.37 -9.44
N PRO A 67 -15.64 3.87 -10.63
CA PRO A 67 -15.75 2.45 -10.95
C PRO A 67 -14.97 1.58 -9.96
N VAL A 68 -15.57 0.49 -9.46
CA VAL A 68 -14.96 -0.41 -8.46
C VAL A 68 -13.62 -0.99 -8.89
N GLU A 69 -13.40 -1.15 -10.19
CA GLU A 69 -12.14 -1.60 -10.78
C GLU A 69 -10.99 -0.63 -10.47
N TRP A 70 -11.28 0.64 -10.19
CA TRP A 70 -10.23 1.60 -9.86
C TRP A 70 -9.60 1.32 -8.51
N SER A 71 -10.33 0.66 -7.60
CA SER A 71 -9.81 0.22 -6.31
C SER A 71 -8.90 -1.00 -6.41
N CYS A 72 -8.96 -1.75 -7.51
CA CYS A 72 -7.98 -2.79 -7.83
C CYS A 72 -7.98 -3.02 -9.36
N PRO A 73 -7.20 -2.22 -10.11
CA PRO A 73 -7.25 -2.27 -11.58
C PRO A 73 -6.75 -3.59 -12.13
N PHE A 74 -5.93 -4.29 -11.36
CA PHE A 74 -5.26 -5.50 -11.79
C PHE A 74 -5.42 -6.62 -10.76
N VAL A 75 -5.88 -7.79 -11.22
CA VAL A 75 -5.98 -9.02 -10.42
C VAL A 75 -5.03 -10.05 -11.02
N PHE A 76 -4.10 -10.54 -10.22
CA PHE A 76 -3.10 -11.50 -10.68
C PHE A 76 -3.71 -12.89 -10.75
N THR A 77 -3.83 -13.43 -11.97
CA THR A 77 -4.38 -14.76 -12.23
C THR A 77 -3.32 -15.68 -12.85
N TYR A 78 -3.59 -16.98 -12.89
CA TYR A 78 -2.70 -17.95 -13.56
C TYR A 78 -2.52 -17.64 -15.05
N ASP A 79 -3.56 -17.18 -15.73
CA ASP A 79 -3.48 -16.81 -17.15
C ASP A 79 -2.53 -15.62 -17.36
N VAL A 80 -2.60 -14.61 -16.48
CA VAL A 80 -1.68 -13.47 -16.52
C VAL A 80 -0.25 -13.90 -16.26
N GLN A 81 -0.03 -14.77 -15.26
CA GLN A 81 1.28 -15.31 -14.95
C GLN A 81 1.89 -16.06 -16.14
N TYR A 82 1.08 -16.88 -16.81
CA TYR A 82 1.51 -17.65 -17.96
C TYR A 82 1.96 -16.72 -19.10
N LYS A 83 1.12 -15.75 -19.48
CA LYS A 83 1.44 -14.74 -20.51
C LYS A 83 2.70 -13.93 -20.19
N LEU A 84 2.85 -13.51 -18.93
CA LEU A 84 4.03 -12.79 -18.47
C LEU A 84 5.31 -13.59 -18.73
N PHE A 85 5.31 -14.90 -18.43
CA PHE A 85 6.49 -15.74 -18.60
C PHE A 85 6.71 -16.22 -20.05
N GLU A 86 5.71 -16.11 -20.92
CA GLU A 86 5.89 -16.22 -22.37
C GLU A 86 6.42 -14.93 -23.01
N GLY A 87 6.57 -13.85 -22.23
CA GLY A 87 7.05 -12.56 -22.71
C GLY A 87 5.99 -11.75 -23.47
N GLU A 88 4.71 -12.08 -23.31
CA GLU A 88 3.61 -11.27 -23.84
C GLU A 88 3.53 -9.92 -23.12
N ASP A 89 3.24 -8.86 -23.88
CA ASP A 89 2.88 -7.56 -23.31
C ASP A 89 1.44 -7.61 -22.78
N ILE A 90 1.31 -7.65 -21.47
CA ILE A 90 0.02 -7.63 -20.75
C ILE A 90 -0.42 -6.21 -20.36
N SER A 91 0.38 -5.18 -20.64
CA SER A 91 0.11 -3.74 -20.48
C SER A 91 -0.47 -3.31 -19.11
N VAL A 92 -0.14 -4.06 -18.05
CA VAL A 92 -0.62 -3.82 -16.68
C VAL A 92 -0.10 -2.48 -16.15
N ASP A 93 1.13 -2.13 -16.49
CA ASP A 93 1.79 -0.89 -16.11
C ASP A 93 1.05 0.35 -16.65
N GLN A 94 0.59 0.29 -17.89
CA GLN A 94 -0.20 1.34 -18.53
C GLN A 94 -1.58 1.45 -17.90
N GLN A 95 -2.25 0.31 -17.68
CA GLN A 95 -3.56 0.24 -17.04
C GLN A 95 -3.56 0.90 -15.65
N ILE A 96 -2.58 0.58 -14.81
CA ILE A 96 -2.46 1.18 -13.46
C ILE A 96 -2.27 2.69 -13.55
N ARG A 97 -1.38 3.18 -14.43
CA ARG A 97 -1.11 4.62 -14.59
C ARG A 97 -2.32 5.39 -15.11
N GLU A 98 -3.09 4.80 -16.02
CA GLU A 98 -4.34 5.41 -16.50
C GLU A 98 -5.36 5.58 -15.37
N VAL A 99 -5.53 4.58 -14.52
CA VAL A 99 -6.43 4.68 -13.37
C VAL A 99 -5.95 5.75 -12.39
N ILE A 100 -4.65 5.77 -12.07
CA ILE A 100 -4.08 6.78 -11.16
C ILE A 100 -4.30 8.19 -11.73
N LYS A 101 -4.12 8.39 -13.04
CA LYS A 101 -4.37 9.68 -13.69
C LYS A 101 -5.84 10.11 -13.55
N LYS A 102 -6.78 9.19 -13.81
CA LYS A 102 -8.22 9.48 -13.65
C LYS A 102 -8.58 9.81 -12.20
N GLN A 103 -8.00 9.10 -11.22
CA GLN A 103 -8.20 9.44 -9.80
C GLN A 103 -7.58 10.79 -9.43
N ALA A 104 -6.45 11.17 -10.04
CA ALA A 104 -5.80 12.45 -9.76
C ALA A 104 -6.66 13.68 -10.10
N GLU A 105 -7.58 13.54 -11.05
CA GLU A 105 -8.53 14.59 -11.45
C GLU A 105 -9.69 14.74 -10.44
N LEU A 106 -9.98 13.70 -9.67
CA LEU A 106 -11.18 13.63 -8.81
C LEU A 106 -10.85 13.66 -7.31
N LYS A 107 -9.62 13.32 -6.91
CA LYS A 107 -9.26 13.05 -5.51
C LYS A 107 -8.18 14.00 -4.99
N ASP A 108 -8.31 14.34 -3.71
CA ASP A 108 -7.28 15.07 -2.97
C ASP A 108 -6.19 14.12 -2.49
N TYR A 109 -6.57 12.91 -2.06
CA TYR A 109 -5.68 11.88 -1.54
C TYR A 109 -5.94 10.54 -2.21
N LEU A 110 -4.88 9.81 -2.54
CA LEU A 110 -4.96 8.42 -2.98
C LEU A 110 -4.08 7.55 -2.07
N PHE A 111 -4.70 6.56 -1.43
CA PHE A 111 -3.99 5.54 -0.67
C PHE A 111 -3.75 4.33 -1.56
N VAL A 112 -2.48 4.00 -1.78
CA VAL A 112 -2.06 2.86 -2.59
C VAL A 112 -1.49 1.79 -1.69
N VAL A 113 -2.07 0.59 -1.69
CA VAL A 113 -1.50 -0.58 -1.03
C VAL A 113 -0.72 -1.38 -2.07
N GLY A 114 0.59 -1.47 -1.84
CA GLY A 114 1.49 -2.27 -2.67
C GLY A 114 1.31 -3.78 -2.47
N GLY A 115 2.11 -4.57 -3.17
CA GLY A 115 2.16 -6.02 -2.95
C GLY A 115 2.74 -6.42 -1.58
N ASP A 116 2.88 -7.70 -1.31
CA ASP A 116 3.35 -8.31 -0.06
C ASP A 116 4.71 -7.78 0.39
N ASN A 117 5.57 -7.42 -0.55
CA ASN A 117 6.79 -6.66 -0.29
C ASN A 117 6.91 -5.46 -1.25
N ILE A 118 7.84 -4.56 -0.99
CA ILE A 118 8.01 -3.31 -1.75
C ILE A 118 8.36 -3.52 -3.23
N PHE A 119 8.94 -4.68 -3.57
CA PHE A 119 9.36 -5.04 -4.94
C PHE A 119 8.32 -5.89 -5.68
N GLU A 120 7.26 -6.38 -5.01
CA GLU A 120 6.27 -7.18 -5.69
C GLU A 120 5.57 -6.35 -6.79
N GLY A 121 5.50 -6.90 -8.00
CA GLY A 121 5.06 -6.19 -9.20
C GLY A 121 6.19 -5.66 -10.09
N TYR A 122 7.46 -5.90 -9.74
CA TYR A 122 8.61 -5.42 -10.54
C TYR A 122 8.58 -5.96 -11.97
N SER A 123 8.33 -7.26 -12.14
CA SER A 123 8.22 -7.91 -13.47
C SER A 123 7.06 -7.37 -14.30
N LEU A 124 6.12 -6.65 -13.66
CA LEU A 124 4.94 -6.05 -14.26
C LEU A 124 5.09 -4.52 -14.43
N GLY A 125 6.21 -3.92 -14.00
CA GLY A 125 6.42 -2.47 -14.03
C GLY A 125 5.53 -1.65 -13.09
N ILE A 126 5.01 -2.28 -12.02
CA ILE A 126 4.07 -1.68 -11.06
C ILE A 126 4.53 -1.83 -9.60
N ASP A 127 5.81 -2.10 -9.35
CA ASP A 127 6.30 -2.16 -7.98
C ASP A 127 6.19 -0.79 -7.29
N SER A 128 5.98 -0.83 -5.97
CA SER A 128 5.78 0.39 -5.19
C SER A 128 7.02 1.26 -5.15
N PHE A 129 8.22 0.68 -5.16
CA PHE A 129 9.48 1.43 -5.10
C PHE A 129 9.62 2.40 -6.29
N HIS A 130 9.37 1.95 -7.52
CA HIS A 130 9.40 2.83 -8.70
C HIS A 130 8.21 3.78 -8.75
N LEU A 131 6.99 3.29 -8.50
CA LEU A 131 5.78 4.13 -8.57
C LEU A 131 5.79 5.28 -7.57
N ILE A 132 6.34 5.06 -6.36
CA ILE A 132 6.50 6.14 -5.36
C ILE A 132 7.35 7.27 -5.92
N LYS A 133 8.48 6.95 -6.55
CA LYS A 133 9.40 7.95 -7.11
C LYS A 133 8.78 8.67 -8.30
N GLU A 134 8.20 7.91 -9.23
CA GLU A 134 7.55 8.43 -10.43
C GLU A 134 6.43 9.43 -10.08
N LEU A 135 5.58 9.06 -9.13
CA LEU A 135 4.40 9.86 -8.75
C LEU A 135 4.71 10.91 -7.68
N LYS A 136 5.98 11.05 -7.29
CA LYS A 136 6.42 11.88 -6.15
C LYS A 136 5.57 11.60 -4.89
N GLY A 137 5.19 10.33 -4.72
CA GLY A 137 4.38 9.85 -3.62
C GLY A 137 5.15 9.81 -2.31
N LYS A 138 4.43 9.50 -1.23
CA LYS A 138 5.00 9.31 0.10
C LYS A 138 4.82 7.86 0.54
N GLY A 139 5.92 7.17 0.81
CA GLY A 139 5.91 5.79 1.28
C GLY A 139 5.87 5.72 2.80
N LEU A 140 4.77 5.19 3.33
CA LEU A 140 4.57 4.87 4.74
C LEU A 140 4.81 3.37 4.94
N ILE A 141 5.83 3.00 5.69
CA ILE A 141 6.04 1.58 6.02
C ILE A 141 5.09 1.16 7.15
N VAL A 142 4.38 0.05 6.93
CA VAL A 142 3.56 -0.61 7.94
C VAL A 142 4.17 -1.96 8.22
N GLN A 143 4.86 -2.07 9.35
CA GLN A 143 5.70 -3.20 9.68
C GLN A 143 5.06 -4.05 10.79
N LEU A 144 4.93 -5.36 10.55
CA LEU A 144 4.65 -6.32 11.61
C LEU A 144 5.84 -6.35 12.57
N TRP A 145 5.58 -6.25 13.88
CA TRP A 145 6.63 -6.43 14.87
C TRP A 145 7.09 -7.90 14.92
N ASP A 146 8.39 -8.09 14.71
CA ASP A 146 9.09 -9.37 14.64
C ASP A 146 10.56 -9.16 15.04
N GLY A 147 10.75 -8.45 16.17
CA GLY A 147 12.05 -8.10 16.72
C GLY A 147 12.89 -7.19 15.82
N GLU A 148 14.20 -7.42 15.82
CA GLU A 148 15.20 -6.61 15.14
C GLU A 148 15.01 -6.59 13.62
N THR A 149 14.45 -7.66 13.03
CA THR A 149 14.16 -7.72 11.59
C THR A 149 13.20 -6.60 11.17
N SER A 150 12.24 -6.23 12.03
CA SER A 150 11.33 -5.12 11.75
C SER A 150 12.05 -3.77 11.71
N VAL A 151 13.10 -3.62 12.53
CA VAL A 151 13.96 -2.42 12.53
C VAL A 151 14.77 -2.34 11.26
N ASP A 152 15.36 -3.46 10.83
CA ASP A 152 16.15 -3.55 9.59
C ASP A 152 15.29 -3.25 8.36
N ASP A 153 14.09 -3.81 8.28
CA ASP A 153 13.13 -3.54 7.21
C ASP A 153 12.78 -2.04 7.10
N ILE A 154 12.54 -1.37 8.24
CA ILE A 154 12.23 0.06 8.29
C ILE A 154 13.43 0.88 7.80
N LEU A 155 14.64 0.59 8.29
CA LEU A 155 15.86 1.31 7.92
C LEU A 155 16.18 1.12 6.42
N GLY A 156 16.07 -0.11 5.92
CA GLY A 156 16.31 -0.42 4.51
C GLY A 156 15.30 0.28 3.59
N ILE A 157 14.02 0.27 3.93
CA ILE A 157 13.00 0.98 3.14
C ILE A 157 13.20 2.49 3.19
N LYS A 158 13.60 3.06 4.33
CA LYS A 158 13.97 4.48 4.42
C LYS A 158 15.10 4.81 3.46
N GLU A 159 16.15 3.99 3.42
CA GLU A 159 17.29 4.19 2.50
C GLU A 159 16.85 4.12 1.04
N LEU A 160 16.02 3.14 0.68
CA LEU A 160 15.49 2.99 -0.68
C LEU A 160 14.64 4.17 -1.13
N LEU A 161 13.77 4.68 -0.25
CA LEU A 161 12.80 5.72 -0.58
C LEU A 161 13.35 7.15 -0.43
N GLY A 162 14.40 7.36 0.37
CA GLY A 162 15.02 8.67 0.58
C GLY A 162 13.99 9.74 0.97
N GLU A 163 13.91 10.82 0.19
CA GLU A 163 12.98 11.93 0.44
C GLU A 163 11.49 11.56 0.29
N ASN A 164 11.18 10.44 -0.36
CA ASN A 164 9.82 9.94 -0.46
C ASN A 164 9.38 9.16 0.78
N PHE A 165 10.29 8.84 1.71
CA PHE A 165 9.93 8.16 2.96
C PHE A 165 9.10 9.08 3.86
N ALA A 166 7.95 8.59 4.32
CA ALA A 166 6.98 9.36 5.10
C ALA A 166 7.04 9.08 6.61
N GLY A 167 7.62 7.95 7.00
CA GLY A 167 7.60 7.46 8.38
C GLY A 167 7.23 5.98 8.46
N ALA A 168 7.13 5.49 9.69
CA ALA A 168 6.88 4.10 10.01
C ALA A 168 5.70 3.92 10.97
N VAL A 169 4.96 2.84 10.78
CA VAL A 169 3.99 2.29 11.72
C VAL A 169 4.44 0.89 12.11
N ILE A 170 4.53 0.62 13.41
CA ILE A 170 4.78 -0.71 13.95
C ILE A 170 3.43 -1.28 14.38
N ASN A 171 3.04 -2.40 13.78
CA ASN A 171 1.71 -2.98 13.95
C ASN A 171 1.80 -4.40 14.54
N LYS A 172 0.71 -4.84 15.17
CA LYS A 172 0.55 -6.17 15.78
C LYS A 172 1.65 -6.48 16.81
N VAL A 173 1.97 -5.50 17.66
CA VAL A 173 2.96 -5.67 18.72
C VAL A 173 2.35 -6.49 19.85
N PRO A 174 2.94 -7.64 20.24
CA PRO A 174 2.48 -8.40 21.39
C PRO A 174 2.35 -7.51 22.63
N VAL A 175 1.32 -7.73 23.44
CA VAL A 175 0.95 -6.83 24.55
C VAL A 175 2.10 -6.66 25.54
N GLU A 176 2.82 -7.75 25.77
CA GLU A 176 4.01 -7.88 26.61
C GLU A 176 5.23 -7.13 26.06
N GLU A 177 5.34 -7.00 24.74
CA GLU A 177 6.45 -6.29 24.08
C GLU A 177 6.14 -4.82 23.81
N TYR A 178 4.86 -4.42 23.90
CA TYR A 178 4.43 -3.04 23.64
C TYR A 178 5.23 -1.98 24.42
N PRO A 179 5.49 -2.13 25.74
CA PRO A 179 6.33 -1.18 26.47
C PRO A 179 7.75 -1.13 25.93
N TYR A 180 8.36 -2.28 25.63
CA TYR A 180 9.71 -2.35 25.06
C TYR A 180 9.79 -1.63 23.70
N VAL A 181 8.83 -1.88 22.81
CA VAL A 181 8.78 -1.21 21.49
C VAL A 181 8.66 0.29 21.67
N LYS A 182 7.73 0.76 22.51
CA LYS A 182 7.52 2.19 22.78
C LYS A 182 8.74 2.87 23.41
N GLU A 183 9.38 2.24 24.39
CA GLU A 183 10.39 2.88 25.24
C GLU A 183 11.83 2.70 24.74
N LYS A 184 12.08 1.68 23.91
CA LYS A 184 13.42 1.36 23.40
C LYS A 184 13.51 1.44 21.89
N VAL A 185 12.59 0.79 21.19
CA VAL A 185 12.67 0.68 19.72
C VAL A 185 12.30 1.98 19.04
N VAL A 186 11.21 2.63 19.45
CA VAL A 186 10.80 3.93 18.87
C VAL A 186 11.89 4.99 19.03
N PRO A 187 12.45 5.25 20.23
CA PRO A 187 13.54 6.21 20.38
C PRO A 187 14.79 5.87 19.55
N TYR A 188 15.09 4.58 19.38
CA TYR A 188 16.19 4.15 18.51
C TYR A 188 15.93 4.53 17.04
N LEU A 189 14.73 4.24 16.51
CA LEU A 189 14.34 4.59 15.14
C LEU A 189 14.31 6.12 14.93
N GLU A 190 13.76 6.87 15.88
CA GLU A 190 13.73 8.34 15.87
C GLU A 190 15.14 8.92 15.90
N GLY A 191 16.05 8.36 16.70
CA GLY A 191 17.48 8.71 16.71
C GLY A 191 18.20 8.44 15.38
N LYS A 192 17.61 7.60 14.52
CA LYS A 192 18.06 7.35 13.13
C LYS A 192 17.28 8.18 12.10
N GLY A 193 16.48 9.16 12.53
CA GLY A 193 15.71 10.05 11.67
C GLY A 193 14.51 9.37 11.00
N ILE A 194 13.89 8.40 11.68
CA ILE A 194 12.61 7.82 11.28
C ILE A 194 11.52 8.42 12.15
N GLU A 195 10.50 9.01 11.53
CA GLU A 195 9.29 9.40 12.24
C GLU A 195 8.40 8.17 12.46
N VAL A 196 8.20 7.77 13.72
CA VAL A 196 7.28 6.68 14.06
C VAL A 196 5.89 7.25 14.32
N LEU A 197 5.00 7.04 13.37
CA LEU A 197 3.65 7.61 13.35
C LEU A 197 2.64 6.81 14.19
N GLY A 198 2.98 5.57 14.56
CA GLY A 198 2.11 4.73 15.38
C GLY A 198 2.75 3.43 15.83
N VAL A 199 2.32 2.97 16.99
CA VAL A 199 2.62 1.64 17.53
C VAL A 199 1.30 1.02 17.99
N PHE A 200 0.90 -0.09 17.37
CA PHE A 200 -0.39 -0.75 17.59
C PHE A 200 -0.17 -2.19 18.09
N LYS A 201 -1.01 -2.58 19.06
CA LYS A 201 -1.06 -3.94 19.60
C LYS A 201 -1.82 -4.87 18.64
#